data_AF-A0A659P7F4-F1
#
_entry.id   AF-A0A659P7F4-F1
#
_cell.length_a   1.000
_cell.length_b   1.000
_cell.length_c   1.000
_cell.angle_alpha   90.00
_cell.angle_beta   90.00
_cell.angle_gamma   90.00
#
_symmetry.space_group_name_H-M   'P 1'
#
loop_
_entity.id
_entity.type
_entity.pdbx_description
1 polymer ?
#
loop_
_entity_poly.entity_id
_entity_poly.type
_entity_poly.pdbx_seq_one_letter_code
_entity_poly.pdbx_strand_id
1 'polypeptide(L)'
;PRRVLLVEDPQPRLPPIMLSVACQLLNLLPLQRIATTNSGELLSLTPVEHVVRLVRESSRVAAWRLGPGGLSAEDGRRIAFHIRFNRASSLFARCWLLVEGETETWVINELARQCGHHFDAEGIKVIEFAQSGLKPLVKFARRMGIEWHVLVDGDEAGKKYAATVRSLLNNDREEEREHLTALPALDMEHFMYRQGFADVFHRVAQLPPNVPMNTRKIITKAIHRSSKPDLAIEVAMEAGRRGIDAVPPLFRKMFSRVVWLARGRAD
;
A
#
# COMPACT_ATOMS: atom_id res chain seq x y z
N PRO A 1 -6.44 42.63 -10.88
CA PRO A 1 -6.60 41.57 -9.85
C PRO A 1 -7.00 40.22 -10.47
N ARG A 2 -6.19 39.17 -10.30
CA ARG A 2 -6.63 37.80 -10.62
C ARG A 2 -7.69 37.41 -9.59
N ARG A 3 -8.89 37.09 -10.07
CA ARG A 3 -10.00 36.64 -9.22
C ARG A 3 -9.68 35.23 -8.69
N VAL A 4 -9.96 35.02 -7.40
CA VAL A 4 -9.76 33.73 -6.71
C VAL A 4 -11.12 33.14 -6.38
N LEU A 5 -11.30 31.85 -6.65
CA LEU A 5 -12.48 31.07 -6.26
C LEU A 5 -12.06 30.05 -5.20
N LEU A 6 -12.73 30.10 -4.05
CA LEU A 6 -12.59 29.13 -2.97
C LEU A 6 -13.78 28.17 -3.01
N VAL A 7 -13.52 26.87 -2.98
CA VAL A 7 -14.56 25.83 -2.97
C VAL A 7 -14.30 24.90 -1.79
N GLU A 8 -15.23 24.82 -0.86
CA GLU A 8 -15.11 23.95 0.31
C GLU A 8 -15.95 22.69 0.10
N ASP A 9 -15.30 21.52 0.12
CA ASP A 9 -15.91 20.19 0.08
C ASP A 9 -17.15 20.09 -0.83
N PRO A 10 -16.99 20.16 -2.17
CA PRO A 10 -18.14 20.17 -3.12
C PRO A 10 -18.89 18.83 -3.24
N GLN A 11 -18.38 17.79 -2.60
CA GLN A 11 -18.75 16.38 -2.70
C GLN A 11 -20.08 15.99 -2.00
N PRO A 12 -20.38 16.40 -0.75
CA PRO A 12 -21.52 15.88 0.01
C PRO A 12 -22.90 16.11 -0.63
N ARG A 13 -22.98 16.96 -1.65
CA ARG A 13 -24.23 17.35 -2.33
C ARG A 13 -24.30 16.88 -3.78
N LEU A 14 -23.25 16.24 -4.30
CA LEU A 14 -23.15 15.89 -5.71
C LEU A 14 -22.85 14.40 -5.89
N PRO A 15 -23.65 13.67 -6.70
CA PRO A 15 -23.26 12.36 -7.21
C PRO A 15 -21.90 12.42 -7.93
N PRO A 16 -21.11 11.33 -7.95
CA PRO A 16 -19.75 11.33 -8.53
C PRO A 16 -19.67 11.89 -9.95
N ILE A 17 -20.62 11.53 -10.82
CA ILE A 17 -20.67 12.03 -12.21
C ILE A 17 -20.83 13.55 -12.24
N MET A 18 -21.74 14.09 -11.43
CA MET A 18 -22.00 15.54 -11.37
C MET A 18 -20.81 16.29 -10.77
N LEU A 19 -20.12 15.69 -9.80
CA LEU A 19 -18.91 16.23 -9.21
C LEU A 19 -17.79 16.36 -10.26
N SER A 20 -17.59 15.32 -11.09
CA SER A 20 -16.60 15.34 -12.17
C SER A 20 -16.94 16.36 -13.26
N VAL A 21 -18.21 16.47 -13.65
CA VAL A 21 -18.69 17.52 -14.59
C VAL A 21 -18.47 18.92 -14.00
N ALA A 22 -18.86 19.15 -12.75
CA ALA A 22 -18.68 20.44 -12.09
C ALA A 22 -17.20 20.84 -12.05
N CYS A 23 -16.31 19.92 -11.72
CA CYS A 23 -14.87 20.20 -11.72
C CYS A 23 -14.31 20.49 -13.11
N GLN A 24 -14.77 19.79 -14.15
CA GLN A 24 -14.39 20.12 -15.54
C GLN A 24 -14.86 21.51 -15.94
N LEU A 25 -16.10 21.88 -15.62
CA LEU A 25 -16.62 23.23 -15.90
C LEU A 25 -15.83 24.30 -15.14
N LEU A 26 -15.50 24.06 -13.87
CA LEU A 26 -14.66 24.95 -13.08
C LEU A 26 -13.24 25.09 -13.68
N ASN A 27 -12.72 24.05 -14.35
CA ASN A 27 -11.42 24.10 -15.04
C ASN A 27 -11.41 25.05 -16.24
N LEU A 28 -12.56 25.37 -16.83
CA LEU A 28 -12.67 26.28 -17.98
C LEU A 28 -12.63 27.77 -17.58
N LEU A 29 -12.87 28.08 -16.30
CA LEU A 29 -12.87 29.45 -15.82
C LEU A 29 -11.44 29.98 -15.69
N PRO A 30 -11.11 31.18 -16.21
CA PRO A 30 -9.78 31.78 -16.13
C PRO A 30 -9.52 32.39 -14.73
N LEU A 31 -9.73 31.59 -13.69
CA LEU A 31 -9.67 31.97 -12.28
C LEU A 31 -8.65 31.11 -11.54
N GLN A 32 -7.98 31.69 -10.55
CA GLN A 32 -7.23 30.88 -9.58
C GLN A 32 -8.23 30.17 -8.67
N ARG A 33 -8.06 28.86 -8.49
CA ARG A 33 -9.00 28.04 -7.72
C ARG A 33 -8.26 27.34 -6.60
N ILE A 34 -8.85 27.39 -5.41
CA ILE A 34 -8.38 26.64 -4.25
C ILE A 34 -9.59 25.87 -3.75
N ALA A 35 -9.47 24.55 -3.69
CA ALA A 35 -10.53 23.69 -3.22
C ALA A 35 -10.03 22.79 -2.09
N THR A 36 -10.85 22.60 -1.06
CA THR A 36 -10.68 21.53 -0.09
C THR A 36 -11.54 20.34 -0.52
N THR A 37 -11.02 19.13 -0.36
CA THR A 37 -11.74 17.91 -0.75
C THR A 37 -11.25 16.72 0.06
N ASN A 38 -12.20 15.89 0.49
CA ASN A 38 -12.03 14.52 0.97
C ASN A 38 -12.50 13.49 -0.08
N SER A 39 -12.79 13.92 -1.31
CA SER A 39 -13.21 13.04 -2.41
C SER A 39 -12.01 12.54 -3.21
N GLY A 40 -11.86 11.21 -3.27
CA GLY A 40 -10.89 10.56 -4.14
C GLY A 40 -11.17 10.81 -5.63
N GLU A 41 -12.42 11.02 -6.02
CA GLU A 41 -12.81 11.35 -7.39
C GLU A 41 -12.21 12.69 -7.82
N LEU A 42 -12.24 13.70 -6.96
CA LEU A 42 -11.62 15.00 -7.28
C LEU A 42 -10.10 14.93 -7.32
N LEU A 43 -9.50 14.13 -6.44
CA LEU A 43 -8.07 13.90 -6.47
C LEU A 43 -7.63 13.17 -7.74
N SER A 44 -8.43 12.24 -8.26
CA SER A 44 -8.11 11.51 -9.50
C SER A 44 -8.02 12.45 -10.72
N LEU A 45 -8.80 13.53 -10.71
CA LEU A 45 -8.84 14.55 -11.77
C LEU A 45 -7.77 15.65 -11.61
N THR A 46 -7.14 15.77 -10.44
CA THR A 46 -6.23 16.88 -10.11
C THR A 46 -4.77 16.47 -10.32
N PRO A 47 -3.95 17.23 -11.08
CA PRO A 47 -2.50 16.96 -11.17
C PRO A 47 -1.85 16.88 -9.79
N VAL A 48 -0.99 15.88 -9.56
CA VAL A 48 -0.39 15.65 -8.23
C VAL A 48 0.51 16.81 -7.79
N GLU A 49 0.99 17.61 -8.74
CA GLU A 49 1.75 18.84 -8.52
C GLU A 49 0.91 19.95 -7.88
N HIS A 50 -0.41 19.91 -8.05
CA HIS A 50 -1.36 20.87 -7.49
C HIS A 50 -1.99 20.37 -6.18
N VAL A 51 -1.71 19.14 -5.77
CA VAL A 51 -2.24 18.57 -4.53
C VAL A 51 -1.42 19.09 -3.34
N VAL A 52 -2.13 19.65 -2.36
CA VAL A 52 -1.57 19.99 -1.05
C VAL A 52 -2.26 19.12 -0.01
N ARG A 53 -1.49 18.30 0.70
CA ARG A 53 -2.01 17.44 1.77
C ARG A 53 -1.84 18.16 3.10
N LEU A 54 -2.96 18.47 3.75
CA LEU A 54 -2.99 19.08 5.07
C LEU A 54 -3.10 17.98 6.12
N VAL A 55 -2.14 17.91 7.03
CA VAL A 55 -2.09 16.92 8.12
C VAL A 55 -2.05 17.66 9.44
N ARG A 56 -2.98 17.32 10.34
CA ARG A 56 -2.97 17.83 11.71
C ARG A 56 -1.91 17.06 12.51
N GLU A 57 -0.97 17.81 13.07
CA GLU A 57 0.01 17.39 14.08
C GLU A 57 -0.42 17.99 15.43
N SER A 58 0.17 17.56 16.56
CA SER A 58 -0.24 17.96 17.92
C SER A 58 -0.34 19.48 18.12
N SER A 59 0.56 20.24 17.49
CA SER A 59 0.69 21.70 17.68
C SER A 59 0.43 22.54 16.43
N ARG A 60 0.26 21.92 15.26
CA ARG A 60 0.13 22.65 13.98
C ARG A 60 -0.55 21.82 12.90
N VAL A 61 -0.95 22.48 11.81
CA VAL A 61 -1.30 21.80 10.57
C VAL A 61 -0.10 21.89 9.62
N ALA A 62 0.47 20.74 9.28
CA ALA A 62 1.54 20.65 8.29
C ALA A 62 0.94 20.57 6.88
N ALA A 63 1.48 21.37 5.96
CA ALA A 63 1.09 21.38 4.55
C ALA A 63 2.17 20.70 3.70
N TRP A 64 1.86 19.54 3.16
CA TRP A 64 2.75 18.72 2.35
C TRP A 64 2.44 18.87 0.86
N ARG A 65 3.48 19.06 0.05
CA ARG A 65 3.39 19.22 -1.40
C ARG A 65 4.71 18.80 -2.05
N LEU A 66 4.69 18.43 -3.33
CA LEU A 66 5.89 17.99 -4.05
C LEU A 66 7.02 19.03 -4.13
N GLY A 67 6.69 20.31 -3.96
CA GLY A 67 7.62 21.43 -4.01
C GLY A 67 8.07 21.77 -5.44
N PRO A 68 8.87 22.84 -5.60
CA PRO A 68 9.27 23.36 -6.92
C PRO A 68 10.12 22.36 -7.72
N GLY A 69 10.83 21.45 -7.06
CA GLY A 69 11.63 20.42 -7.72
C GLY A 69 10.80 19.27 -8.33
N GLY A 70 9.51 19.16 -8.00
CA GLY A 70 8.58 18.20 -8.60
C GLY A 70 9.05 16.74 -8.63
N LEU A 71 8.37 15.93 -9.43
CA LEU A 71 8.86 14.59 -9.80
C LEU A 71 9.54 14.67 -11.17
N SER A 72 10.40 13.69 -11.49
CA SER A 72 10.83 13.53 -12.88
C SER A 72 9.61 13.16 -13.73
N ALA A 73 9.67 13.40 -15.05
CA ALA A 73 8.55 13.06 -15.94
C ALA A 73 8.18 11.57 -15.88
N GLU A 74 9.16 10.68 -15.66
CA GLU A 74 8.93 9.25 -15.50
C GLU A 74 8.26 8.90 -14.16
N ASP A 75 8.79 9.44 -13.05
CA ASP A 75 8.22 9.25 -11.71
C ASP A 75 6.79 9.80 -11.67
N GLY A 76 6.57 11.01 -12.21
CA GLY A 76 5.27 11.66 -12.28
C GLY A 76 4.23 10.84 -13.04
N ARG A 77 4.62 10.24 -14.17
CA ARG A 77 3.73 9.35 -14.95
C ARG A 77 3.33 8.10 -14.15
N ARG A 78 4.28 7.46 -13.47
CA ARG A 78 4.03 6.28 -12.63
C ARG A 78 3.08 6.61 -11.48
N ILE A 79 3.31 7.71 -10.77
CA ILE A 79 2.42 8.18 -9.71
C ILE A 79 1.03 8.54 -10.26
N ALA A 80 0.97 9.26 -11.37
CA ALA A 80 -0.30 9.65 -11.99
C ALA A 80 -1.15 8.42 -12.34
N PHE A 81 -0.55 7.37 -12.89
CA PHE A 81 -1.28 6.16 -13.27
C PHE A 81 -1.63 5.27 -12.08
N HIS A 82 -0.62 4.81 -11.32
CA HIS A 82 -0.83 3.79 -10.29
C HIS A 82 -1.43 4.32 -8.99
N ILE A 83 -1.23 5.60 -8.68
CA ILE A 83 -1.76 6.24 -7.48
C ILE A 83 -2.96 7.10 -7.82
N ARG A 84 -2.78 8.15 -8.63
CA ARG A 84 -3.87 9.11 -8.85
C ARG A 84 -5.07 8.50 -9.58
N PHE A 85 -4.87 7.79 -10.69
CA PHE A 85 -5.99 7.23 -11.44
C PHE A 85 -6.56 5.96 -10.81
N ASN A 86 -5.70 5.03 -10.39
CA ASN A 86 -6.18 3.73 -9.94
C ASN A 86 -6.49 3.66 -8.44
N ARG A 87 -5.90 4.55 -7.62
CA ARG A 87 -5.91 4.44 -6.15
C ARG A 87 -5.95 5.81 -5.47
N ALA A 88 -6.73 6.77 -5.99
CA ALA A 88 -6.71 8.16 -5.53
C ALA A 88 -6.89 8.31 -4.00
N SER A 89 -7.68 7.42 -3.40
CA SER A 89 -7.92 7.39 -1.96
C SER A 89 -6.65 7.14 -1.12
N SER A 90 -5.59 6.57 -1.69
CA SER A 90 -4.32 6.38 -1.00
C SER A 90 -3.60 7.70 -0.70
N LEU A 91 -3.94 8.79 -1.38
CA LEU A 91 -3.43 10.13 -1.05
C LEU A 91 -3.94 10.64 0.31
N PHE A 92 -5.06 10.10 0.81
CA PHE A 92 -5.56 10.38 2.16
C PHE A 92 -4.92 9.47 3.23
N ALA A 93 -4.20 8.42 2.83
CA ALA A 93 -3.61 7.49 3.76
C ALA A 93 -2.61 8.19 4.68
N ARG A 94 -2.55 7.73 5.93
CA ARG A 94 -1.52 8.09 6.90
C ARG A 94 -0.24 7.30 6.61
N CYS A 95 -0.40 6.03 6.24
CA CYS A 95 0.70 5.13 5.92
C CYS A 95 0.42 4.28 4.67
N TRP A 96 1.46 4.03 3.86
CA TRP A 96 1.45 3.09 2.74
C TRP A 96 2.21 1.82 3.11
N LEU A 97 1.55 0.67 3.05
CA LEU A 97 2.22 -0.62 3.10
C LEU A 97 2.50 -1.10 1.68
N LEU A 98 3.75 -0.95 1.26
CA LEU A 98 4.23 -1.29 -0.07
C LEU A 98 4.56 -2.78 -0.14
N VAL A 99 3.94 -3.50 -1.07
CA VAL A 99 4.11 -4.95 -1.28
C VAL A 99 4.49 -5.24 -2.74
N GLU A 100 5.06 -6.41 -3.02
CA GLU A 100 5.51 -6.73 -4.37
C GLU A 100 4.33 -6.88 -5.35
N GLY A 101 3.28 -7.62 -4.99
CA GLY A 101 2.13 -7.84 -5.87
C GLY A 101 0.79 -8.09 -5.18
N GLU A 102 -0.12 -8.68 -5.97
CA GLU A 102 -1.50 -8.94 -5.58
C GLU A 102 -1.61 -10.01 -4.49
N THR A 103 -0.82 -11.09 -4.59
CA THR A 103 -0.79 -12.19 -3.62
C THR A 103 -0.58 -11.68 -2.19
N GLU A 104 0.42 -10.82 -2.01
CA GLU A 104 0.74 -10.21 -0.72
C GLU A 104 -0.42 -9.31 -0.26
N THR A 105 -1.02 -8.56 -1.19
CA THR A 105 -2.16 -7.67 -0.86
C THR A 105 -3.32 -8.44 -0.23
N TRP A 106 -3.67 -9.61 -0.77
CA TRP A 106 -4.74 -10.45 -0.21
C TRP A 106 -4.37 -11.01 1.17
N VAL A 107 -3.20 -11.64 1.28
CA VAL A 107 -2.76 -12.28 2.53
C VAL A 107 -2.62 -11.24 3.65
N ILE A 108 -1.98 -10.11 3.36
CA ILE A 108 -1.69 -9.09 4.36
C ILE A 108 -2.96 -8.43 4.91
N ASN A 109 -3.92 -8.06 4.06
CA ASN A 109 -5.16 -7.43 4.53
C ASN A 109 -5.96 -8.37 5.43
N GLU A 110 -6.05 -9.64 5.07
CA GLU A 110 -6.84 -10.61 5.82
C GLU A 110 -6.16 -11.03 7.13
N LEU A 111 -4.84 -11.26 7.13
CA LEU A 111 -4.08 -11.53 8.35
C LEU A 111 -4.10 -10.32 9.32
N ALA A 112 -4.03 -9.09 8.79
CA ALA A 112 -4.13 -7.88 9.61
C ALA A 112 -5.51 -7.78 10.28
N ARG A 113 -6.59 -8.04 9.52
CA ARG A 113 -7.96 -8.06 10.03
C ARG A 113 -8.13 -9.08 11.16
N GLN A 114 -7.53 -10.26 11.02
CA GLN A 114 -7.53 -11.31 12.07
C GLN A 114 -6.78 -10.89 13.34
N CYS A 115 -5.76 -10.05 13.20
CA CYS A 115 -5.06 -9.45 14.32
C CYS A 115 -5.81 -8.27 14.96
N GLY A 116 -7.02 -7.95 14.51
CA GLY A 116 -7.79 -6.79 14.97
C GLY A 116 -7.31 -5.46 14.38
N HIS A 117 -6.45 -5.49 13.36
CA HIS A 117 -5.97 -4.30 12.67
C HIS A 117 -6.79 -4.05 11.40
N HIS A 118 -7.72 -3.11 11.47
CA HIS A 118 -8.49 -2.65 10.31
C HIS A 118 -7.71 -1.55 9.60
N PHE A 119 -6.88 -1.91 8.62
CA PHE A 119 -6.00 -0.97 7.91
C PHE A 119 -6.73 0.25 7.36
N ASP A 120 -7.91 0.08 6.76
CA ASP A 120 -8.70 1.22 6.27
C ASP A 120 -9.07 2.22 7.37
N ALA A 121 -9.42 1.73 8.56
CA ALA A 121 -9.76 2.57 9.71
C ALA A 121 -8.53 3.26 10.32
N GLU A 122 -7.36 2.61 10.26
CA GLU A 122 -6.07 3.18 10.68
C GLU A 122 -5.48 4.15 9.65
N GLY A 123 -6.11 4.29 8.47
CA GLY A 123 -5.58 5.10 7.37
C GLY A 123 -4.35 4.46 6.71
N ILE A 124 -4.26 3.13 6.72
CA ILE A 124 -3.21 2.35 6.06
C ILE A 124 -3.74 1.86 4.72
N LYS A 125 -2.97 2.06 3.64
CA LYS A 125 -3.29 1.50 2.32
C LYS A 125 -2.18 0.56 1.85
N VAL A 126 -2.57 -0.65 1.47
CA VAL A 126 -1.66 -1.63 0.85
C VAL A 126 -1.54 -1.30 -0.65
N ILE A 127 -0.31 -1.15 -1.15
CA ILE A 127 -0.03 -0.74 -2.53
C ILE A 127 1.03 -1.67 -3.12
N GLU A 128 0.67 -2.36 -4.20
CA GLU A 128 1.62 -3.11 -5.00
C GLU A 128 2.58 -2.18 -5.76
N PHE A 129 3.88 -2.48 -5.72
CA PHE A 129 4.90 -1.67 -6.36
C PHE A 129 5.59 -2.33 -7.56
N ALA A 130 5.31 -3.61 -7.88
CA ALA A 130 5.94 -4.26 -9.03
C ALA A 130 5.74 -3.49 -10.34
N GLN A 131 4.56 -2.88 -10.55
CA GLN A 131 4.27 -2.11 -11.77
C GLN A 131 4.69 -0.64 -11.66
N SER A 132 4.49 -0.01 -10.50
CA SER A 132 4.78 1.42 -10.32
C SER A 132 6.24 1.72 -10.02
N GLY A 133 7.02 0.71 -9.62
CA GLY A 133 8.36 0.86 -9.08
C GLY A 133 8.36 1.37 -7.63
N LEU A 134 9.31 0.87 -6.84
CA LEU A 134 9.43 1.20 -5.42
C LEU A 134 9.93 2.63 -5.18
N LYS A 135 11.02 3.03 -5.85
CA LYS A 135 11.67 4.33 -5.65
C LYS A 135 10.75 5.54 -5.91
N PRO A 136 9.94 5.56 -7.00
CA PRO A 136 8.98 6.65 -7.23
C PRO A 136 7.95 6.77 -6.11
N LEU A 137 7.42 5.64 -5.61
CA LEU A 137 6.44 5.63 -4.53
C LEU A 137 7.02 6.18 -3.23
N VAL A 138 8.19 5.67 -2.80
CA VAL A 138 8.84 6.13 -1.55
C VAL A 138 9.20 7.61 -1.65
N LYS A 139 9.73 8.06 -2.79
CA LYS A 139 10.07 9.47 -3.01
C LYS A 139 8.82 10.37 -2.95
N PHE A 140 7.71 9.93 -3.53
CA PHE A 140 6.44 10.66 -3.48
C PHE A 140 5.87 10.69 -2.06
N ALA A 141 5.80 9.54 -1.38
CA ALA A 141 5.29 9.42 -0.01
C ALA A 141 6.02 10.36 0.94
N ARG A 142 7.37 10.39 0.91
CA ARG A 142 8.20 11.29 1.71
C ARG A 142 7.90 12.77 1.47
N ARG A 143 7.68 13.17 0.21
CA ARG A 143 7.35 14.57 -0.12
C ARG A 143 5.92 14.97 0.26
N MET A 144 5.02 14.00 0.28
CA MET A 144 3.62 14.19 0.66
C MET A 144 3.36 13.95 2.15
N GLY A 145 4.41 13.65 2.94
CA GLY A 145 4.30 13.37 4.37
C GLY A 145 3.53 12.10 4.70
N ILE A 146 3.47 11.16 3.76
CA ILE A 146 2.80 9.86 3.93
C ILE A 146 3.85 8.90 4.47
N GLU A 147 3.56 8.27 5.61
CA GLU A 147 4.41 7.22 6.15
C GLU A 147 4.40 6.00 5.23
N TRP A 148 5.42 5.17 5.30
CA TRP A 148 5.53 4.03 4.41
C TRP A 148 6.23 2.86 5.08
N HIS A 149 5.93 1.65 4.64
CA HIS A 149 6.64 0.44 5.05
C HIS A 149 6.71 -0.50 3.86
N VAL A 150 7.81 -1.21 3.66
CA VAL A 150 8.01 -2.10 2.52
C VAL A 150 8.11 -3.54 3.00
N LEU A 151 7.25 -4.39 2.46
CA LEU A 151 7.37 -5.84 2.54
C LEU A 151 8.00 -6.34 1.24
N VAL A 152 9.08 -7.10 1.36
CA VAL A 152 9.77 -7.72 0.23
C VAL A 152 9.95 -9.22 0.44
N ASP A 153 9.99 -9.95 -0.66
CA ASP A 153 10.34 -11.36 -0.71
C ASP A 153 11.82 -11.60 -0.38
N GLY A 154 12.19 -12.84 -0.09
CA GLY A 154 13.57 -13.21 0.21
C GLY A 154 14.37 -13.72 -1.00
N ASP A 155 13.80 -13.61 -2.20
CA ASP A 155 14.48 -13.94 -3.45
C ASP A 155 15.50 -12.86 -3.88
N GLU A 156 16.10 -13.03 -5.05
CA GLU A 156 17.11 -12.09 -5.56
C GLU A 156 16.51 -10.72 -5.97
N ALA A 157 15.22 -10.65 -6.32
CA ALA A 157 14.55 -9.39 -6.61
C ALA A 157 14.23 -8.64 -5.32
N GLY A 158 13.65 -9.32 -4.33
CA GLY A 158 13.36 -8.80 -3.00
C GLY A 158 14.62 -8.27 -2.30
N LYS A 159 15.76 -8.95 -2.44
CA LYS A 159 17.07 -8.44 -1.95
C LYS A 159 17.48 -7.11 -2.61
N LYS A 160 17.22 -6.92 -3.91
CA LYS A 160 17.50 -5.65 -4.61
C LYS A 160 16.56 -4.54 -4.14
N TYR A 161 15.29 -4.87 -3.90
CA TYR A 161 14.34 -3.92 -3.32
C TYR A 161 14.74 -3.51 -1.90
N ALA A 162 15.11 -4.47 -1.05
CA ALA A 162 15.66 -4.20 0.29
C ALA A 162 16.89 -3.30 0.23
N ALA A 163 17.84 -3.56 -0.66
CA ALA A 163 19.02 -2.71 -0.85
C ALA A 163 18.64 -1.29 -1.30
N THR A 164 17.63 -1.16 -2.15
CA THR A 164 17.09 0.15 -2.57
C THR A 164 16.51 0.91 -1.38
N VAL A 165 15.72 0.25 -0.52
CA VAL A 165 15.17 0.85 0.70
C VAL A 165 16.28 1.31 1.63
N ARG A 166 17.27 0.45 1.92
CA ARG A 166 18.43 0.81 2.75
C ARG A 166 19.18 2.02 2.22
N SER A 167 19.38 2.08 0.90
CA SER A 167 20.01 3.24 0.26
C SER A 167 19.19 4.52 0.43
N LEU A 168 17.85 4.46 0.38
CA LEU A 168 16.98 5.61 0.61
C LEU A 168 16.96 6.08 2.06
N LEU A 169 17.28 5.18 2.99
CA LEU A 169 17.39 5.44 4.44
C LEU A 169 18.82 5.77 4.88
N ASN A 170 19.75 5.99 3.94
CA ASN A 170 21.16 6.22 4.22
C ASN A 170 21.82 5.13 5.11
N ASN A 171 21.31 3.89 5.03
CA ASN A 171 21.70 2.75 5.86
C ASN A 171 21.52 2.96 7.38
N ASP A 172 20.57 3.80 7.78
CA ASP A 172 20.16 3.89 9.18
C ASP A 172 19.41 2.60 9.60
N ARG A 173 19.92 1.93 10.64
CA ARG A 173 19.41 0.63 11.10
C ARG A 173 18.10 0.74 11.87
N GLU A 174 17.85 1.84 12.55
CA GLU A 174 16.60 2.02 13.30
C GLU A 174 15.47 2.31 12.30
N GLU A 175 15.71 3.21 11.35
CA GLU A 175 14.81 3.49 10.23
C GLU A 175 14.57 2.24 9.36
N GLU A 176 15.59 1.41 9.11
CA GLU A 176 15.41 0.15 8.37
C GLU A 176 14.40 -0.75 9.05
N ARG A 177 14.46 -0.88 10.38
CA ARG A 177 13.47 -1.67 11.12
C ARG A 177 12.08 -1.08 10.95
N GLU A 178 11.96 0.24 11.00
CA GLU A 178 10.67 0.92 10.87
C GLU A 178 10.06 0.78 9.46
N HIS A 179 10.89 0.75 8.42
CA HIS A 179 10.45 0.87 7.02
C HIS A 179 10.60 -0.40 6.17
N LEU A 180 11.24 -1.47 6.66
CA LEU A 180 11.49 -2.68 5.87
C LEU A 180 11.18 -3.97 6.65
N THR A 181 10.47 -4.88 5.99
CA THR A 181 10.32 -6.29 6.37
C THR A 181 10.69 -7.16 5.17
N ALA A 182 11.71 -8.00 5.32
CA ALA A 182 12.07 -9.00 4.31
C ALA A 182 11.64 -10.40 4.77
N LEU A 183 10.98 -11.15 3.90
CA LEU A 183 10.54 -12.51 4.23
C LEU A 183 11.75 -13.46 4.38
N PRO A 184 11.78 -14.30 5.44
CA PRO A 184 12.81 -15.33 5.61
C PRO A 184 12.50 -16.59 4.79
N ALA A 185 12.00 -16.41 3.57
CA ALA A 185 11.69 -17.45 2.61
C ALA A 185 11.81 -16.90 1.19
N LEU A 186 11.72 -17.77 0.18
CA LEU A 186 11.86 -17.34 -1.21
C LEU A 186 10.80 -16.28 -1.58
N ASP A 187 9.55 -16.56 -1.25
CA ASP A 187 8.38 -15.74 -1.54
C ASP A 187 7.31 -15.96 -0.44
N MET A 188 6.18 -15.26 -0.57
CA MET A 188 5.01 -15.39 0.32
C MET A 188 4.53 -16.84 0.45
N GLU A 189 4.45 -17.60 -0.64
CA GLU A 189 3.94 -18.97 -0.62
C GLU A 189 4.87 -19.91 0.17
N HIS A 190 6.18 -19.83 -0.07
CA HIS A 190 7.17 -20.61 0.68
C HIS A 190 7.20 -20.19 2.15
N PHE A 191 6.98 -18.90 2.44
CA PHE A 191 6.88 -18.43 3.81
C PHE A 191 5.67 -19.09 4.50
N MET A 192 4.46 -18.95 3.94
CA MET A 192 3.24 -19.47 4.55
C MET A 192 3.26 -21.00 4.67
N TYR A 193 3.80 -21.71 3.69
CA TYR A 193 3.98 -23.17 3.77
C TYR A 193 4.78 -23.57 5.03
N ARG A 194 5.87 -22.86 5.33
CA ARG A 194 6.72 -23.12 6.51
C ARG A 194 6.09 -22.67 7.83
N GLN A 195 5.16 -21.71 7.79
CA GLN A 195 4.45 -21.19 8.96
C GLN A 195 3.22 -22.02 9.33
N GLY A 196 3.18 -23.31 8.94
CA GLY A 196 2.12 -24.24 9.34
C GLY A 196 0.92 -24.31 8.40
N PHE A 197 0.96 -23.67 7.23
CA PHE A 197 -0.12 -23.75 6.23
C PHE A 197 0.10 -24.84 5.17
N ALA A 198 1.09 -25.72 5.34
CA ALA A 198 1.44 -26.76 4.38
C ALA A 198 0.24 -27.61 3.93
N ASP A 199 -0.68 -27.91 4.83
CA ASP A 199 -1.89 -28.69 4.56
C ASP A 199 -2.82 -28.01 3.53
N VAL A 200 -2.89 -26.68 3.51
CA VAL A 200 -3.63 -25.91 2.49
C VAL A 200 -3.03 -26.16 1.11
N PHE A 201 -1.71 -26.10 0.98
CA PHE A 201 -1.01 -26.34 -0.28
C PHE A 201 -1.20 -27.79 -0.76
N HIS A 202 -1.15 -28.77 0.15
CA HIS A 202 -1.41 -30.17 -0.18
C HIS A 202 -2.86 -30.40 -0.63
N ARG A 203 -3.82 -29.80 0.08
CA ARG A 203 -5.26 -29.85 -0.25
C ARG A 203 -5.53 -29.29 -1.65
N VAL A 204 -5.03 -28.08 -1.92
CA VAL A 204 -5.18 -27.42 -3.23
C VAL A 204 -4.47 -28.19 -4.34
N ALA A 205 -3.26 -28.71 -4.07
CA ALA A 205 -2.52 -29.52 -5.02
C ALA A 205 -3.13 -30.93 -5.25
N GLN A 206 -4.14 -31.32 -4.46
CA GLN A 206 -4.69 -32.68 -4.35
C GLN A 206 -3.58 -33.72 -4.18
N LEU A 207 -2.70 -33.48 -3.21
CA LEU A 207 -1.62 -34.36 -2.84
C LEU A 207 -1.84 -34.88 -1.40
N PRO A 208 -1.54 -36.15 -1.11
CA PRO A 208 -1.53 -36.62 0.27
C PRO A 208 -0.46 -35.86 1.10
N PRO A 209 -0.67 -35.65 2.42
CA PRO A 209 0.26 -34.87 3.25
C PRO A 209 1.71 -35.37 3.26
N ASN A 210 1.91 -36.68 3.13
CA ASN A 210 3.22 -37.34 3.24
C ASN A 210 3.86 -37.69 1.87
N VAL A 211 3.50 -36.99 0.80
CA VAL A 211 4.13 -37.23 -0.50
C VAL A 211 5.63 -36.92 -0.43
N PRO A 212 6.52 -37.81 -0.92
CA PRO A 212 7.97 -37.57 -0.99
C PRO A 212 8.30 -36.62 -2.15
N MET A 213 7.84 -35.37 -2.06
CA MET A 213 8.02 -34.34 -3.07
C MET A 213 8.58 -33.07 -2.42
N ASN A 214 9.50 -32.41 -3.11
CA ASN A 214 10.05 -31.14 -2.66
C ASN A 214 8.94 -30.07 -2.56
N THR A 215 8.94 -29.29 -1.48
CA THR A 215 8.07 -28.13 -1.23
C THR A 215 7.86 -27.26 -2.46
N ARG A 216 8.93 -26.95 -3.20
CA ARG A 216 8.83 -26.12 -4.42
C ARG A 216 7.86 -26.70 -5.44
N LYS A 217 7.92 -28.03 -5.67
CA LYS A 217 7.03 -28.72 -6.61
C LYS A 217 5.58 -28.75 -6.10
N ILE A 218 5.37 -28.91 -4.79
CA ILE A 218 4.04 -28.87 -4.17
C ILE A 218 3.40 -27.49 -4.39
N ILE A 219 4.14 -26.42 -4.05
CA ILE A 219 3.70 -25.04 -4.23
C ILE A 219 3.41 -24.75 -5.70
N THR A 220 4.31 -25.12 -6.62
CA THR A 220 4.08 -24.94 -8.07
C THR A 220 2.82 -25.67 -8.53
N LYS A 221 2.57 -26.90 -8.04
CA LYS A 221 1.37 -27.66 -8.40
C LYS A 221 0.09 -27.04 -7.83
N ALA A 222 0.14 -26.49 -6.62
CA ALA A 222 -0.97 -25.75 -6.04
C ALA A 222 -1.29 -24.49 -6.86
N ILE A 223 -0.28 -23.68 -7.17
CA ILE A 223 -0.41 -22.46 -7.99
C ILE A 223 -0.98 -22.79 -9.39
N HIS A 224 -0.52 -23.87 -10.03
CA HIS A 224 -1.03 -24.26 -11.34
C HIS A 224 -2.51 -24.66 -11.30
N ARG A 225 -3.05 -25.02 -10.13
CA ARG A 225 -4.44 -25.44 -9.95
C ARG A 225 -5.38 -24.32 -9.52
N SER A 226 -4.91 -23.38 -8.70
CA SER A 226 -5.75 -22.32 -8.12
C SER A 226 -5.16 -20.92 -8.29
N SER A 227 -4.33 -20.71 -9.30
CA SER A 227 -3.57 -19.46 -9.49
C SER A 227 -2.75 -19.05 -8.24
N LYS A 228 -2.04 -17.91 -8.31
CA LYS A 228 -1.38 -17.33 -7.13
C LYS A 228 -2.39 -16.59 -6.22
N PRO A 229 -3.26 -15.70 -6.75
CA PRO A 229 -4.25 -15.01 -5.93
C PRO A 229 -5.21 -15.94 -5.20
N ASP A 230 -5.79 -16.96 -5.85
CA ASP A 230 -6.77 -17.81 -5.16
C ASP A 230 -6.10 -18.69 -4.09
N LEU A 231 -4.85 -19.12 -4.31
CA LEU A 231 -4.05 -19.79 -3.27
C LEU A 231 -3.79 -18.87 -2.07
N ALA A 232 -3.49 -17.59 -2.30
CA ALA A 232 -3.35 -16.60 -1.23
C ALA A 232 -4.66 -16.42 -0.46
N ILE A 233 -5.80 -16.35 -1.15
CA ILE A 233 -7.12 -16.25 -0.53
C ILE A 233 -7.40 -17.49 0.33
N GLU A 234 -7.14 -18.70 -0.18
CA GLU A 234 -7.30 -19.95 0.58
C GLU A 234 -6.47 -19.98 1.86
N VAL A 235 -5.19 -19.60 1.77
CA VAL A 235 -4.29 -19.50 2.94
C VAL A 235 -4.82 -18.47 3.94
N ALA A 236 -5.29 -17.33 3.45
CA ALA A 236 -5.79 -16.24 4.28
C ALA A 236 -7.10 -16.62 4.99
N MET A 237 -8.02 -17.28 4.30
CA MET A 237 -9.27 -17.82 4.86
C MET A 237 -8.97 -18.90 5.91
N GLU A 238 -8.03 -19.80 5.63
CA GLU A 238 -7.60 -20.83 6.58
C GLU A 238 -7.01 -20.20 7.84
N ALA A 239 -6.17 -19.18 7.71
CA ALA A 239 -5.65 -18.43 8.86
C ALA A 239 -6.79 -17.85 9.71
N GLY A 240 -7.86 -17.39 9.06
CA GLY A 240 -9.04 -16.82 9.72
C GLY A 240 -9.81 -17.86 10.52
N ARG A 241 -9.87 -19.10 10.02
CA ARG A 241 -10.48 -20.22 10.75
C ARG A 241 -9.63 -20.65 11.95
N ARG A 242 -8.31 -20.59 11.84
CA ARG A 242 -7.37 -20.99 12.91
C ARG A 242 -7.18 -19.92 13.98
N GLY A 243 -7.54 -18.67 13.68
CA GLY A 243 -7.46 -17.55 14.60
C GLY A 243 -6.07 -16.91 14.67
N ILE A 244 -5.94 -15.94 15.59
CA ILE A 244 -4.77 -15.05 15.66
C ILE A 244 -3.44 -15.77 15.90
N ASP A 245 -3.46 -16.92 16.57
CA ASP A 245 -2.26 -17.70 16.89
C ASP A 245 -1.63 -18.35 15.65
N ALA A 246 -2.42 -18.54 14.59
CA ALA A 246 -1.90 -19.01 13.30
C ALA A 246 -1.21 -17.90 12.49
N VAL A 247 -1.39 -16.62 12.86
CA VAL A 247 -0.74 -15.53 12.15
C VAL A 247 0.76 -15.51 12.49
N PRO A 248 1.65 -15.59 11.49
CA PRO A 248 3.09 -15.61 11.71
C PRO A 248 3.56 -14.42 12.58
N PRO A 249 4.42 -14.65 13.59
CA PRO A 249 4.92 -13.57 14.45
C PRO A 249 5.58 -12.41 13.70
N LEU A 250 6.17 -12.69 12.53
CA LEU A 250 6.74 -11.68 11.63
C LEU A 250 5.67 -10.66 11.21
N PHE A 251 4.51 -11.12 10.75
CA PHE A 251 3.42 -10.25 10.31
C PHE A 251 2.77 -9.53 11.48
N ARG A 252 2.57 -10.19 12.62
CA ARG A 252 2.06 -9.51 13.83
C ARG A 252 2.93 -8.31 14.22
N LYS A 253 4.26 -8.48 14.22
CA LYS A 253 5.22 -7.39 14.49
C LYS A 253 5.18 -6.30 13.43
N MET A 254 5.10 -6.68 12.15
CA MET A 254 4.97 -5.74 11.04
C MET A 254 3.68 -4.92 11.15
N PHE A 255 2.54 -5.54 11.44
CA PHE A 255 1.26 -4.85 11.58
C PHE A 255 1.28 -3.84 12.74
N SER A 256 1.78 -4.23 13.92
CA SER A 256 1.96 -3.28 15.03
C SER A 256 2.80 -2.07 14.63
N ARG A 257 3.85 -2.28 13.84
CA ARG A 257 4.74 -1.22 13.37
C ARG A 257 4.09 -0.31 12.33
N VAL A 258 3.39 -0.86 11.35
CA VAL A 258 2.68 -0.08 10.33
C VAL A 258 1.56 0.74 10.96
N VAL A 259 0.85 0.16 11.95
CA VAL A 259 -0.15 0.87 12.76
C VAL A 259 0.51 1.96 13.59
N TRP A 260 1.67 1.70 14.20
CA TRP A 260 2.42 2.73 14.91
C TRP A 260 2.85 3.87 13.99
N LEU A 261 3.38 3.59 12.80
CA LEU A 261 3.72 4.61 11.80
C LEU A 261 2.51 5.42 11.38
N ALA A 262 1.37 4.75 11.14
CA ALA A 262 0.14 5.44 10.83
C ALA A 262 -0.25 6.38 11.98
N ARG A 263 -0.21 5.90 13.23
CA ARG A 263 -0.63 6.61 14.46
C ARG A 263 0.30 7.72 14.91
N GLY A 264 1.62 7.53 14.81
CA GLY A 264 2.71 8.30 15.43
C GLY A 264 2.87 9.76 15.02
N ARG A 265 1.89 10.31 14.29
CA ARG A 265 1.77 11.75 13.99
C ARG A 265 0.40 12.37 14.30
N ALA A 266 -0.56 11.62 14.85
CA ALA A 266 -1.90 12.17 15.19
C ALA A 266 -2.18 12.33 16.68
N ASP A 267 -1.16 12.24 17.54
CA ASP A 267 -1.25 12.74 18.91
C ASP A 267 -0.60 14.12 18.98
#